data_AF-A0A939RBX5-F1
#
_entry.id   AF-A0A939RBX5-F1
#
_cell.length_a   1.000
_cell.length_b   1.000
_cell.length_c   1.000
_cell.angle_alpha   90.00
_cell.angle_beta   90.00
_cell.angle_gamma   90.00
#
_symmetry.space_group_name_H-M   'P 1'
#
loop_
_entity.id
_entity.type
_entity.pdbx_description
1 polymer ?
#
loop_
_entity_poly.entity_id
_entity_poly.type
_entity_poly.pdbx_seq_one_letter_code
_entity_poly.pdbx_strand_id
1 'polypeptide(L)'
;GEYQPKKTDAEQAGEGEEGEAGETEETDETEAEPAKEKTYDKYTIVLKEGLTFADGTPVTVEDVIFSLYTLSDIGYDGVGGLGGLDILGMRAYNTQVPESVRAEAALAIEGGLTEAGTCPKEFTDKTLWTAVWINFDKAGVAFVEDMIKSVMENPKLMFDAPVQAFLSPYLTFAHVQASPSLQVLYTMTMFGYVRSFNYSKNTMRDCFDVVHDLNEEELTPELFWGLIKEYYGYNLSDTGINYERGYKEKRYEDYLAEAYYADRMGVESIEGITVSEAAFGDDALRPCIEVTIASDADLADFNFYVVEKSVYEDDLKRTDVLTGAGKYILVSNDENGALLEANENYMLGVEKQKYLRYIVEEESLEGEEGAATE
;
A
#
# COMPACT_ATOMS: atom_id res chain seq x y z
N GLY A 1 32.12 -0.90 3.54
CA GLY A 1 32.71 0.22 4.29
C GLY A 1 33.21 -0.31 5.60
N GLU A 2 34.25 0.29 6.15
CA GLU A 2 34.65 0.04 7.55
C GLU A 2 33.49 0.43 8.47
N TYR A 3 33.25 -0.36 9.51
CA TYR A 3 32.26 -0.05 10.53
C TYR A 3 32.71 1.20 11.29
N GLN A 4 31.87 2.24 11.29
CA GLN A 4 32.11 3.46 12.06
C GLN A 4 30.90 3.68 12.96
N PRO A 5 31.04 3.53 14.30
CA PRO A 5 29.95 3.82 15.21
C PRO A 5 29.57 5.29 15.11
N LYS A 6 28.29 5.60 15.33
CA LYS A 6 27.83 6.98 15.42
C LYS A 6 28.53 7.67 16.59
N LYS A 7 29.13 8.82 16.28
CA LYS A 7 29.80 9.70 17.25
C LYS A 7 28.85 10.83 17.64
N THR A 8 28.91 11.27 18.89
CA THR A 8 28.13 12.43 19.34
C THR A 8 28.71 13.73 18.76
N ASP A 9 27.91 14.81 18.68
CA ASP A 9 28.37 16.13 18.21
C ASP A 9 29.61 16.64 18.97
N ALA A 10 29.74 16.28 20.25
CA ALA A 10 30.89 16.62 21.09
C ALA A 10 32.19 15.91 20.66
N GLU A 11 32.10 14.72 20.07
CA GLU A 11 33.24 13.95 19.57
C GLU A 11 33.62 14.36 18.14
N GLN A 12 32.65 14.73 17.29
CA GLN A 12 32.93 15.28 15.95
C GLN A 12 33.69 16.62 16.01
N ALA A 13 33.45 17.43 17.05
CA ALA A 13 34.17 18.68 17.28
C ALA A 13 35.64 18.49 17.72
N GLY A 14 36.06 17.27 18.08
CA GLY A 14 37.42 16.95 18.56
C GLY A 14 38.40 16.47 17.48
N GLU A 15 37.90 16.10 16.30
CA GLU A 15 38.70 15.62 15.16
C GLU A 15 38.66 16.66 14.03
N GLY A 16 39.34 17.79 14.23
CA GLY A 16 39.61 18.72 13.14
C GLY A 16 40.81 18.26 12.33
N GLU A 17 40.59 17.71 11.14
CA GLU A 17 41.57 17.72 10.05
C GLU A 17 40.91 18.09 8.72
N GLU A 18 41.62 18.94 7.98
CA GLU A 18 41.24 19.59 6.72
C GLU A 18 41.03 18.57 5.61
N GLY A 19 39.87 18.60 4.97
CA GLY A 19 39.52 17.78 3.80
C GLY A 19 38.95 18.64 2.68
N GLU A 20 39.61 18.55 1.54
CA GLU A 20 39.49 19.28 0.28
C GLU A 20 38.07 19.43 -0.27
N ALA A 21 37.78 20.62 -0.83
CA ALA A 21 36.53 20.94 -1.52
C ALA A 21 36.38 20.08 -2.80
N GLY A 22 35.53 19.06 -2.73
CA GLY A 22 35.01 18.35 -3.89
C GLY A 22 33.85 19.13 -4.51
N GLU A 23 33.90 19.34 -5.83
CA GLU A 23 32.86 19.97 -6.63
C GLU A 23 31.49 19.33 -6.37
N THR A 24 30.52 20.17 -6.02
CA THR A 24 29.10 19.83 -5.98
C THR A 24 28.58 19.70 -7.41
N GLU A 25 28.23 18.49 -7.84
CA GLU A 25 27.32 18.33 -8.97
C GLU A 25 25.92 18.78 -8.52
N GLU A 26 25.42 19.86 -9.15
CA GLU A 26 24.02 20.26 -9.09
C GLU A 26 23.16 19.10 -9.61
N THR A 27 22.51 18.40 -8.70
CA THR A 27 21.33 17.60 -9.06
C THR A 27 20.15 18.56 -9.16
N ASP A 28 19.67 18.75 -10.38
CA ASP A 28 18.49 19.51 -10.75
C ASP A 28 17.30 19.06 -9.88
N GLU A 29 16.96 19.90 -8.89
CA GLU A 29 15.75 19.74 -8.09
C GLU A 29 14.57 19.97 -9.02
N THR A 30 13.94 18.90 -9.51
CA THR A 30 12.60 19.03 -10.06
C THR A 30 11.67 19.39 -8.91
N GLU A 31 11.41 20.70 -8.74
CA GLU A 31 10.27 21.21 -7.99
C GLU A 31 9.05 20.38 -8.38
N ALA A 32 8.46 19.66 -7.43
CA ALA A 32 7.17 19.03 -7.63
C ALA A 32 6.18 20.15 -7.97
N GLU A 33 5.69 20.17 -9.21
CA GLU A 33 4.64 21.10 -9.60
C GLU A 33 3.47 20.97 -8.59
N PRO A 34 2.86 22.09 -8.16
CA PRO A 34 1.70 22.03 -7.29
C PRO A 34 0.67 21.10 -7.94
N ALA A 35 0.25 20.07 -7.21
CA ALA A 35 -0.73 19.11 -7.70
C ALA A 35 -1.90 19.88 -8.32
N LYS A 36 -2.11 19.72 -9.63
CA LYS A 36 -3.24 20.35 -10.32
C LYS A 36 -4.49 20.01 -9.54
N GLU A 37 -5.30 21.03 -9.24
CA GLU A 37 -6.59 20.82 -8.62
C GLU A 37 -7.37 19.84 -9.50
N LYS A 38 -7.63 18.67 -8.92
CA LYS A 38 -8.20 17.55 -9.65
C LYS A 38 -9.69 17.81 -9.82
N THR A 39 -10.13 17.96 -11.06
CA THR A 39 -11.54 18.14 -11.38
C THR A 39 -12.20 16.78 -11.55
N TYR A 40 -13.48 16.71 -11.19
CA TYR A 40 -14.28 15.49 -11.34
C TYR A 40 -15.52 15.80 -12.15
N ASP A 41 -15.89 14.86 -13.02
CA ASP A 41 -17.14 14.84 -13.74
C ASP A 41 -18.09 13.81 -13.14
N LYS A 42 -19.39 14.12 -13.18
CA LYS A 42 -20.44 13.23 -12.70
C LYS A 42 -21.14 12.55 -13.86
N TYR A 43 -21.14 11.23 -13.85
CA TYR A 43 -21.79 10.38 -14.83
C TYR A 43 -23.01 9.72 -14.22
N THR A 44 -24.15 9.78 -14.92
CA THR A 44 -25.40 9.14 -14.47
C THR A 44 -25.67 7.90 -15.31
N ILE A 45 -25.75 6.75 -14.65
CA ILE A 45 -26.05 5.45 -15.24
C ILE A 45 -27.52 5.15 -15.01
N VAL A 46 -28.22 4.94 -16.12
CA VAL A 46 -29.65 4.69 -16.15
C VAL A 46 -29.90 3.29 -16.64
N LEU A 47 -30.70 2.54 -15.90
CA LEU A 47 -31.16 1.25 -16.36
C LEU A 47 -32.24 1.43 -17.43
N LYS A 48 -32.01 0.84 -18.60
CA LYS A 48 -33.02 0.70 -19.65
C LYS A 48 -34.21 -0.10 -19.10
N GLU A 49 -35.42 0.32 -19.45
CA GLU A 49 -36.63 -0.40 -19.06
C GLU A 49 -36.65 -1.83 -19.64
N GLY A 50 -37.05 -2.80 -18.82
CA GLY A 50 -37.16 -4.20 -19.23
C GLY A 50 -35.84 -4.98 -19.27
N LEU A 51 -34.74 -4.42 -18.75
CA LEU A 51 -33.50 -5.17 -18.55
C LEU A 51 -33.73 -6.39 -17.67
N THR A 52 -33.28 -7.54 -18.16
CA THR A 52 -33.39 -8.83 -17.45
C THR A 52 -32.08 -9.60 -17.58
N PHE A 53 -31.75 -10.38 -16.55
CA PHE A 53 -30.71 -11.40 -16.60
C PHE A 53 -31.13 -12.57 -17.50
N ALA A 54 -30.21 -13.51 -17.74
CA ALA A 54 -30.43 -14.63 -18.63
C ALA A 54 -31.60 -15.56 -18.21
N ASP A 55 -31.92 -15.59 -16.91
CA ASP A 55 -33.05 -16.35 -16.36
C ASP A 55 -34.38 -15.58 -16.37
N GLY A 56 -34.38 -14.34 -16.86
CA GLY A 56 -35.54 -13.46 -16.95
C GLY A 56 -35.81 -12.62 -15.70
N THR A 57 -34.98 -12.72 -14.65
CA THR A 57 -35.09 -11.83 -13.48
C THR A 57 -34.75 -10.38 -13.87
N PRO A 58 -35.48 -9.37 -13.36
CA PRO A 58 -35.18 -7.98 -13.68
C PRO A 58 -33.83 -7.52 -13.12
N VAL A 59 -33.07 -6.77 -13.92
CA VAL A 59 -31.86 -6.08 -13.43
C VAL A 59 -32.28 -4.86 -12.62
N THR A 60 -31.73 -4.71 -11.42
CA THR A 60 -32.03 -3.59 -10.51
C THR A 60 -30.82 -2.69 -10.30
N VAL A 61 -31.06 -1.50 -9.73
CA VAL A 61 -29.98 -0.58 -9.34
C VAL A 61 -29.08 -1.19 -8.26
N GLU A 62 -29.61 -2.11 -7.44
CA GLU A 62 -28.85 -2.84 -6.42
C GLU A 62 -27.81 -3.78 -7.04
N ASP A 63 -28.15 -4.41 -8.17
CA ASP A 63 -27.21 -5.25 -8.92
C ASP A 63 -26.07 -4.41 -9.53
N VAL A 64 -26.40 -3.22 -10.03
CA VAL A 64 -25.41 -2.31 -10.61
C VAL A 64 -24.43 -1.84 -9.54
N ILE A 65 -24.91 -1.31 -8.41
CA ILE A 65 -24.01 -0.84 -7.35
C ILE A 65 -23.19 -1.98 -6.77
N PHE A 66 -23.78 -3.17 -6.59
CA PHE A 66 -23.04 -4.36 -6.15
C PHE A 66 -21.91 -4.71 -7.13
N SER A 67 -22.17 -4.66 -8.43
CA SER A 67 -21.17 -4.93 -9.47
C SER A 67 -20.04 -3.90 -9.45
N LEU A 68 -20.37 -2.61 -9.29
CA LEU A 68 -19.37 -1.55 -9.22
C LEU A 68 -18.46 -1.71 -7.99
N TYR A 69 -19.02 -2.06 -6.82
CA TYR A 69 -18.24 -2.31 -5.61
C TYR A 69 -17.37 -3.56 -5.75
N THR A 70 -17.91 -4.63 -6.33
CA THR A 70 -17.14 -5.86 -6.61
C THR A 70 -15.93 -5.58 -7.48
N LEU A 71 -16.09 -4.79 -8.56
CA LEU A 71 -14.99 -4.42 -9.46
C LEU A 71 -14.04 -3.37 -8.87
N SER A 72 -14.42 -2.73 -7.77
CA SER A 72 -13.61 -1.75 -7.05
C SER A 72 -12.75 -2.38 -5.95
N ASP A 73 -13.08 -3.61 -5.53
CA ASP A 73 -12.38 -4.31 -4.46
C ASP A 73 -10.92 -4.64 -4.85
N ILE A 74 -9.97 -4.37 -3.96
CA ILE A 74 -8.54 -4.61 -4.17
C ILE A 74 -8.19 -6.10 -4.31
N GLY A 75 -9.01 -6.98 -3.76
CA GLY A 75 -8.88 -8.43 -3.84
C GLY A 75 -9.58 -9.04 -5.06
N TYR A 76 -10.26 -8.24 -5.90
CA TYR A 76 -10.89 -8.74 -7.11
C TYR A 76 -9.84 -9.23 -8.13
N ASP A 77 -9.90 -10.50 -8.48
CA ASP A 77 -8.95 -11.19 -9.38
C ASP A 77 -9.54 -11.56 -10.75
N GLY A 78 -10.75 -11.09 -11.04
CA GLY A 78 -11.44 -11.34 -12.30
C GLY A 78 -10.94 -10.49 -13.48
N VAL A 79 -11.56 -10.68 -14.65
CA VAL A 79 -11.22 -9.93 -15.86
C VAL A 79 -11.90 -8.56 -15.84
N GLY A 80 -11.12 -7.50 -16.05
CA GLY A 80 -11.58 -6.12 -15.92
C GLY A 80 -11.48 -5.61 -14.48
N GLY A 81 -11.70 -4.32 -14.24
CA GLY A 81 -11.65 -3.75 -12.90
C GLY A 81 -11.79 -2.23 -12.94
N LEU A 82 -12.31 -1.64 -11.87
CA LEU A 82 -12.45 -0.19 -11.74
C LEU A 82 -11.33 0.41 -10.89
N GLY A 83 -10.44 -0.40 -10.33
CA GLY A 83 -9.34 0.07 -9.48
C GLY A 83 -8.32 0.96 -10.19
N GLY A 84 -8.25 0.91 -11.52
CA GLY A 84 -7.43 1.83 -12.34
C GLY A 84 -8.10 3.18 -12.64
N LEU A 85 -9.41 3.29 -12.41
CA LEU A 85 -10.16 4.52 -12.61
C LEU A 85 -10.13 5.37 -11.37
N ASP A 86 -9.99 6.66 -11.61
CA ASP A 86 -9.88 7.63 -10.55
C ASP A 86 -11.26 8.11 -10.07
N ILE A 87 -11.98 7.18 -9.45
CA ILE A 87 -13.30 7.41 -8.86
C ILE A 87 -13.13 8.11 -7.49
N LEU A 88 -13.91 9.15 -7.25
CA LEU A 88 -13.89 9.88 -5.98
C LEU A 88 -14.12 8.91 -4.80
N GLY A 89 -13.26 8.95 -3.78
CA GLY A 89 -13.35 8.07 -2.62
C GLY A 89 -12.83 6.64 -2.81
N MET A 90 -12.39 6.25 -4.02
CA MET A 90 -11.84 4.91 -4.28
C MET A 90 -10.62 4.61 -3.41
N ARG A 91 -9.70 5.57 -3.27
CA ARG A 91 -8.53 5.41 -2.40
C ARG A 91 -8.94 5.17 -0.95
N ALA A 92 -9.87 5.96 -0.43
CA ALA A 92 -10.35 5.82 0.94
C ALA A 92 -10.98 4.44 1.16
N TYR A 93 -11.77 3.95 0.21
CA TYR A 93 -12.35 2.61 0.25
C TYR A 93 -11.27 1.52 0.24
N ASN A 94 -10.35 1.53 -0.72
CA ASN A 94 -9.33 0.48 -0.84
C ASN A 94 -8.37 0.42 0.35
N THR A 95 -8.09 1.57 0.95
CA THR A 95 -7.18 1.67 2.10
C THR A 95 -7.90 1.62 3.44
N GLN A 96 -9.24 1.69 3.43
CA GLN A 96 -10.09 1.80 4.60
C GLN A 96 -9.85 3.04 5.47
N VAL A 97 -9.14 4.05 4.96
CA VAL A 97 -8.84 5.30 5.69
C VAL A 97 -9.58 6.46 5.02
N PRO A 98 -10.50 7.15 5.73
CA PRO A 98 -11.19 8.32 5.19
C PRO A 98 -10.23 9.44 4.75
N GLU A 99 -10.57 10.15 3.68
CA GLU A 99 -9.75 11.28 3.19
C GLU A 99 -9.66 12.42 4.22
N SER A 100 -10.71 12.65 5.01
CA SER A 100 -10.67 13.62 6.11
C SER A 100 -9.63 13.26 7.17
N VAL A 101 -9.55 11.97 7.54
CA VAL A 101 -8.57 11.46 8.51
C VAL A 101 -7.14 11.59 7.97
N ARG A 102 -6.94 11.37 6.66
CA ARG A 102 -5.64 11.63 6.01
C ARG A 102 -5.26 13.10 6.06
N ALA A 103 -6.19 13.98 5.71
CA ALA A 103 -5.97 15.42 5.73
C ALA A 103 -5.67 15.94 7.15
N GLU A 104 -6.36 15.42 8.17
CA GLU A 104 -6.10 15.69 9.59
C GLU A 104 -4.67 15.29 9.99
N ALA A 105 -4.23 14.07 9.64
CA ALA A 105 -2.87 13.63 9.91
C ALA A 105 -1.83 14.49 9.18
N ALA A 106 -2.03 14.75 7.89
CA ALA A 106 -1.12 15.57 7.08
C ALA A 106 -0.97 16.98 7.68
N LEU A 107 -2.08 17.62 8.06
CA LEU A 107 -2.07 18.93 8.69
C LEU A 107 -1.26 18.93 10.00
N ALA A 108 -1.49 17.95 10.87
CA ALA A 108 -0.79 17.86 12.15
C ALA A 108 0.71 17.57 11.99
N ILE A 109 1.07 16.74 11.01
CA ILE A 109 2.45 16.37 10.68
C ILE A 109 3.20 17.56 10.07
N GLU A 110 2.59 18.27 9.12
CA GLU A 110 3.13 19.51 8.54
C GLU A 110 3.33 20.59 9.62
N GLY A 111 2.42 20.62 10.61
CA GLY A 111 2.56 21.47 11.78
C GLY A 111 3.80 21.18 12.64
N GLY A 112 4.40 19.99 12.53
CA GLY A 112 5.66 19.61 13.17
C GLY A 112 5.64 19.59 14.70
N LEU A 113 6.84 19.49 15.29
CA LEU A 113 7.05 19.73 16.72
C LEU A 113 8.17 20.76 16.95
N THR A 114 8.19 21.32 18.16
CA THR A 114 9.36 22.02 18.70
C THR A 114 10.50 21.04 19.03
N GLU A 115 11.72 21.56 19.23
CA GLU A 115 12.87 20.75 19.70
C GLU A 115 12.59 20.00 21.01
N ALA A 116 11.69 20.53 21.85
CA ALA A 116 11.27 19.90 23.09
C ALA A 116 10.17 18.84 22.92
N GLY A 117 9.79 18.49 21.68
CA GLY A 117 8.73 17.52 21.40
C GLY A 117 7.32 18.00 21.73
N THR A 118 7.11 19.32 21.76
CA THR A 118 5.81 19.93 22.10
C THR A 118 5.17 20.63 20.92
N CYS A 119 3.84 20.78 20.98
CA CYS A 119 3.05 21.44 19.95
C CYS A 119 3.51 22.88 19.71
N PRO A 120 3.89 23.27 18.47
CA PRO A 120 4.27 24.63 18.15
C PRO A 120 3.14 25.62 18.43
N LYS A 121 3.46 26.85 18.86
CA LYS A 121 2.45 27.80 19.37
C LYS A 121 1.42 28.19 18.31
N GLU A 122 1.90 28.33 17.09
CA GLU A 122 1.20 28.68 15.85
C GLU A 122 0.19 27.62 15.38
N PHE A 123 0.38 26.35 15.75
CA PHE A 123 -0.57 25.30 15.39
C PHE A 123 -1.87 25.47 16.19
N THR A 124 -2.97 25.80 15.53
CA THR A 124 -4.19 26.23 16.22
C THR A 124 -4.95 25.08 16.87
N ASP A 125 -5.05 23.92 16.22
CA ASP A 125 -5.78 22.76 16.72
C ASP A 125 -4.91 21.86 17.62
N LYS A 126 -4.80 22.22 18.90
CA LYS A 126 -4.01 21.44 19.87
C LYS A 126 -4.55 20.02 20.10
N THR A 127 -5.85 19.81 19.90
CA THR A 127 -6.48 18.51 20.11
C THR A 127 -6.09 17.55 18.99
N LEU A 128 -6.21 17.99 17.73
CA LEU A 128 -5.75 17.23 16.58
C LEU A 128 -4.25 16.92 16.67
N TRP A 129 -3.44 17.94 16.95
CA TRP A 129 -1.99 17.77 17.11
C TRP A 129 -1.69 16.67 18.15
N THR A 130 -2.32 16.76 19.33
CA THR A 130 -2.09 15.77 20.39
C THR A 130 -2.54 14.37 19.97
N ALA A 131 -3.68 14.25 19.29
CA ALA A 131 -4.21 12.97 18.83
C ALA A 131 -3.29 12.28 17.81
N VAL A 132 -2.60 13.04 16.96
CA VAL A 132 -1.62 12.50 16.00
C VAL A 132 -0.30 12.19 16.72
N TRP A 133 0.30 13.19 17.37
CA TRP A 133 1.66 13.11 17.91
C TRP A 133 1.80 12.25 19.18
N ILE A 134 0.71 11.89 19.87
CA ILE A 134 0.75 10.86 20.94
C ILE A 134 1.23 9.50 20.41
N ASN A 135 1.13 9.27 19.10
CA ASN A 135 1.59 8.05 18.44
C ASN A 135 3.08 8.06 18.08
N PHE A 136 3.84 9.12 18.39
CA PHE A 136 5.24 9.27 18.00
C PHE A 136 6.08 8.04 18.38
N ASP A 137 6.11 7.66 19.66
CA ASP A 137 6.96 6.53 20.07
C ASP A 137 6.47 5.18 19.52
N LYS A 138 5.15 5.01 19.35
CA LYS A 138 4.57 3.81 18.71
C LYS A 138 4.98 3.71 17.23
N ALA A 139 4.94 4.82 16.52
CA ALA A 139 5.37 4.91 15.12
C ALA A 139 6.87 4.65 14.98
N GLY A 140 7.68 5.13 15.93
CA GLY A 140 9.11 4.86 15.98
C GLY A 140 9.48 3.41 16.21
N VAL A 141 8.73 2.70 17.07
CA VAL A 141 8.88 1.25 17.21
C VAL A 141 8.58 0.55 15.89
N ALA A 142 7.47 0.87 15.23
CA ALA A 142 7.12 0.28 13.94
C ALA A 142 8.14 0.59 12.83
N PHE A 143 8.70 1.80 12.84
CA PHE A 143 9.80 2.20 11.95
C PHE A 143 11.04 1.32 12.17
N VAL A 144 11.44 1.10 13.42
CA VAL A 144 12.58 0.23 13.78
C VAL A 144 12.30 -1.23 13.43
N GLU A 145 11.09 -1.74 13.67
CA GLU A 145 10.70 -3.09 13.27
C GLU A 145 10.86 -3.30 11.76
N ASP A 146 10.47 -2.32 10.94
CA ASP A 146 10.65 -2.40 9.49
C ASP A 146 12.14 -2.28 9.07
N MET A 147 12.96 -1.51 9.80
CA MET A 147 14.41 -1.52 9.63
C MET A 147 14.99 -2.92 9.89
N ILE A 148 14.65 -3.53 11.02
CA ILE A 148 15.12 -4.87 11.40
C ILE A 148 14.68 -5.89 10.34
N LYS A 149 13.39 -5.88 9.98
CA LYS A 149 12.84 -6.75 8.93
C LYS A 149 13.63 -6.64 7.64
N SER A 150 13.95 -5.41 7.22
CA SER A 150 14.72 -5.20 5.99
C SER A 150 16.15 -5.68 6.06
N VAL A 151 16.82 -5.61 7.22
CA VAL A 151 18.14 -6.24 7.36
C VAL A 151 18.01 -7.77 7.31
N MET A 152 16.98 -8.33 7.94
CA MET A 152 16.76 -9.78 7.98
C MET A 152 16.38 -10.38 6.62
N GLU A 153 15.67 -9.63 5.79
CA GLU A 153 15.16 -10.08 4.49
C GLU A 153 16.08 -9.68 3.32
N ASN A 154 17.11 -8.87 3.53
CA ASN A 154 18.01 -8.42 2.46
C ASN A 154 19.05 -9.49 2.13
N PRO A 155 18.97 -10.17 0.95
CA PRO A 155 19.88 -11.27 0.61
C PRO A 155 21.35 -10.85 0.51
N LYS A 156 21.64 -9.55 0.34
CA LYS A 156 23.00 -9.01 0.32
C LYS A 156 23.62 -8.88 1.72
N LEU A 157 22.84 -9.04 2.77
CA LEU A 157 23.27 -8.93 4.18
C LEU A 157 23.20 -10.26 4.93
N MET A 158 22.60 -11.29 4.33
CA MET A 158 22.42 -12.64 4.91
C MET A 158 23.71 -13.48 4.85
N PHE A 159 24.79 -12.99 5.45
CA PHE A 159 26.10 -13.65 5.45
C PHE A 159 26.68 -13.77 6.86
N ASP A 160 27.43 -14.86 7.11
CA ASP A 160 28.08 -15.08 8.40
C ASP A 160 29.25 -14.12 8.65
N ALA A 161 29.96 -13.71 7.60
CA ALA A 161 31.18 -12.92 7.75
C ALA A 161 30.95 -11.56 8.46
N PRO A 162 29.93 -10.75 8.11
CA PRO A 162 29.60 -9.54 8.88
C PRO A 162 29.21 -9.84 10.33
N VAL A 163 28.41 -10.87 10.58
CA VAL A 163 28.02 -11.27 11.95
C VAL A 163 29.25 -11.66 12.78
N GLN A 164 30.17 -12.41 12.19
CA GLN A 164 31.40 -12.85 12.83
C GLN A 164 32.37 -11.70 13.10
N ALA A 165 32.45 -10.75 12.16
CA ALA A 165 33.31 -9.58 12.27
C ALA A 165 32.79 -8.58 13.32
N PHE A 166 31.48 -8.34 13.35
CA PHE A 166 30.90 -7.28 14.18
C PHE A 166 30.40 -7.74 15.54
N LEU A 167 29.91 -8.99 15.66
CA LEU A 167 29.38 -9.51 16.91
C LEU A 167 30.35 -10.50 17.56
N SER A 168 30.59 -11.65 16.92
CA SER A 168 31.42 -12.71 17.49
C SER A 168 31.76 -13.78 16.46
N PRO A 169 33.00 -14.30 16.42
CA PRO A 169 33.38 -15.38 15.50
C PRO A 169 32.61 -16.69 15.74
N TYR A 170 31.88 -16.80 16.85
CA TYR A 170 31.06 -17.96 17.19
C TYR A 170 29.60 -17.84 16.74
N LEU A 171 29.19 -16.67 16.23
CA LEU A 171 27.84 -16.43 15.72
C LEU A 171 27.78 -16.60 14.19
N THR A 172 26.58 -16.83 13.69
CA THR A 172 26.25 -16.96 12.27
C THR A 172 24.99 -16.15 12.01
N PHE A 173 24.68 -15.86 10.75
CA PHE A 173 23.45 -15.17 10.41
C PHE A 173 22.22 -15.99 10.82
N ALA A 174 22.30 -17.32 10.75
CA ALA A 174 21.23 -18.19 11.24
C ALA A 174 20.95 -18.01 12.74
N HIS A 175 21.99 -17.79 13.56
CA HIS A 175 21.79 -17.45 14.98
C HIS A 175 21.09 -16.10 15.16
N VAL A 176 21.44 -15.10 14.33
CA VAL A 176 20.80 -13.78 14.33
C VAL A 176 19.31 -13.92 13.99
N GLN A 177 18.97 -14.63 12.92
CA GLN A 177 17.57 -14.83 12.51
C GLN A 177 16.74 -15.54 13.57
N ALA A 178 17.34 -16.47 14.33
CA ALA A 178 16.63 -17.26 15.34
C ALA A 178 16.38 -16.52 16.67
N SER A 179 16.93 -15.32 16.87
CA SER A 179 16.85 -14.59 18.15
C SER A 179 16.46 -13.12 17.93
N PRO A 180 15.26 -12.69 18.40
CA PRO A 180 14.83 -11.29 18.28
C PRO A 180 15.88 -10.29 18.80
N SER A 181 16.48 -10.55 19.97
CA SER A 181 17.51 -9.67 20.54
C SER A 181 18.78 -9.60 19.68
N LEU A 182 19.18 -10.70 19.02
CA LEU A 182 20.30 -10.67 18.08
C LEU A 182 19.93 -9.95 16.77
N GLN A 183 18.68 -10.03 16.31
CA GLN A 183 18.21 -9.23 15.16
C GLN A 183 18.32 -7.73 15.46
N VAL A 184 17.88 -7.31 16.64
CA VAL A 184 18.01 -5.93 17.13
C VAL A 184 19.49 -5.55 17.24
N LEU A 185 20.31 -6.34 17.94
CA LEU A 185 21.74 -6.08 18.11
C LEU A 185 22.48 -5.93 16.77
N TYR A 186 22.25 -6.85 15.84
CA TYR A 186 22.89 -6.83 14.53
C TYR A 186 22.45 -5.61 13.74
N THR A 187 21.16 -5.28 13.74
CA THR A 187 20.65 -4.08 13.05
C THR A 187 21.22 -2.81 13.68
N MET A 188 21.18 -2.66 15.00
CA MET A 188 21.82 -1.54 15.70
C MET A 188 23.30 -1.42 15.32
N THR A 189 24.01 -2.54 15.23
CA THR A 189 25.41 -2.54 14.80
C THR A 189 25.54 -2.08 13.36
N MET A 190 24.74 -2.57 12.41
CA MET A 190 24.81 -2.15 11.01
C MET A 190 24.54 -0.64 10.83
N PHE A 191 23.75 -0.04 11.70
CA PHE A 191 23.39 1.38 11.67
C PHE A 191 24.25 2.24 12.61
N GLY A 192 25.30 1.68 13.23
CA GLY A 192 26.28 2.44 14.02
C GLY A 192 25.86 2.75 15.46
N TYR A 193 24.80 2.12 15.98
CA TYR A 193 24.31 2.32 17.33
C TYR A 193 25.00 1.45 18.39
N VAL A 194 25.97 0.61 18.01
CA VAL A 194 26.72 -0.29 18.92
C VAL A 194 28.21 0.02 18.88
N ARG A 195 28.78 0.70 19.87
CA ARG A 195 30.24 0.93 19.93
C ARG A 195 31.02 -0.36 20.08
N SER A 196 30.54 -1.28 20.91
CA SER A 196 31.19 -2.57 21.11
C SER A 196 30.24 -3.60 21.68
N PHE A 197 30.42 -4.87 21.28
CA PHE A 197 29.74 -6.00 21.88
C PHE A 197 30.75 -6.98 22.47
N ASN A 198 30.55 -7.36 23.73
CA ASN A 198 31.36 -8.37 24.40
C ASN A 198 30.57 -9.66 24.54
N TYR A 199 30.80 -10.60 23.62
CA TYR A 199 30.08 -11.87 23.58
C TYR A 199 30.26 -12.73 24.84
N SER A 200 31.45 -12.74 25.47
CA SER A 200 31.70 -13.62 26.62
C SER A 200 31.05 -13.11 27.91
N LYS A 201 30.87 -11.79 28.03
CA LYS A 201 30.13 -11.17 29.13
C LYS A 201 28.65 -10.95 28.80
N ASN A 202 28.29 -11.10 27.53
CA ASN A 202 26.98 -10.76 26.98
C ASN A 202 26.59 -9.30 27.31
N THR A 203 27.52 -8.37 27.09
CA THR A 203 27.30 -6.93 27.35
C THR A 203 27.49 -6.13 26.06
N MET A 204 26.62 -5.15 25.82
CA MET A 204 26.68 -4.23 24.68
C MET A 204 26.97 -2.81 25.17
N ARG A 205 27.77 -2.05 24.42
CA ARG A 205 27.99 -0.61 24.64
C ARG A 205 27.40 0.14 23.47
N ASP A 206 26.45 1.03 23.71
CA ASP A 206 25.77 1.77 22.65
C ASP A 206 26.57 2.98 22.15
N CYS A 207 26.01 3.73 21.19
CA CYS A 207 26.60 4.96 20.64
C CYS A 207 26.76 6.10 21.65
N PHE A 208 26.14 6.02 22.83
CA PHE A 208 26.25 7.00 23.92
C PHE A 208 27.12 6.49 25.08
N ASP A 209 27.87 5.40 24.87
CA ASP A 209 28.76 4.79 25.86
C ASP A 209 28.05 4.16 27.07
N VAL A 210 26.73 4.01 27.02
CA VAL A 210 25.96 3.26 28.03
C VAL A 210 26.20 1.77 27.83
N VAL A 211 26.45 1.07 28.93
CA VAL A 211 26.70 -0.38 28.94
C VAL A 211 25.42 -1.09 29.35
N HIS A 212 24.95 -1.95 28.46
CA HIS A 212 23.78 -2.81 28.59
C HIS A 212 24.22 -4.24 28.93
N ASP A 213 23.67 -4.82 30.00
CA ASP A 213 23.91 -6.21 30.39
C ASP A 213 22.78 -7.10 29.87
N LEU A 214 23.06 -7.81 28.78
CA LEU A 214 22.05 -8.58 28.07
C LEU A 214 21.71 -9.92 28.75
N ASN A 215 22.28 -10.17 29.94
CA ASN A 215 21.80 -11.21 30.84
C ASN A 215 20.64 -10.71 31.73
N GLU A 216 20.51 -9.40 31.90
CA GLU A 216 19.51 -8.76 32.76
C GLU A 216 18.43 -8.02 31.95
N GLU A 217 18.75 -7.57 30.74
CA GLU A 217 17.82 -6.87 29.85
C GLU A 217 17.75 -7.46 28.44
N GLU A 218 16.57 -7.38 27.83
CA GLU A 218 16.37 -7.79 26.45
C GLU A 218 16.57 -6.60 25.51
N LEU A 219 17.28 -6.82 24.40
CA LEU A 219 17.35 -5.82 23.33
C LEU A 219 16.04 -5.86 22.54
N THR A 220 15.31 -4.75 22.55
CA THR A 220 14.01 -4.61 21.89
C THR A 220 14.00 -3.47 20.87
N PRO A 221 13.04 -3.45 19.93
CA PRO A 221 12.81 -2.31 19.05
C PRO A 221 12.60 -0.99 19.79
N GLU A 222 11.98 -1.00 20.98
CA GLU A 222 11.79 0.20 21.81
C GLU A 222 13.10 0.81 22.30
N LEU A 223 14.04 -0.03 22.74
CA LEU A 223 15.37 0.42 23.14
C LEU A 223 16.07 1.09 21.96
N PHE A 224 16.04 0.44 20.79
CA PHE A 224 16.68 0.96 19.59
C PHE A 224 16.01 2.26 19.12
N TRP A 225 14.69 2.34 19.14
CA TRP A 225 13.97 3.59 18.88
C TRP A 225 14.41 4.71 19.85
N GLY A 226 14.55 4.39 21.15
CA GLY A 226 15.05 5.32 22.15
C GLY A 226 16.39 5.93 21.78
N LEU A 227 17.33 5.12 21.26
CA LEU A 227 18.64 5.59 20.81
C LEU A 227 18.54 6.48 19.55
N ILE A 228 17.67 6.14 18.59
CA ILE A 228 17.43 6.97 17.40
C ILE A 228 16.87 8.33 17.83
N LYS A 229 15.88 8.34 18.71
CA LYS A 229 15.25 9.55 19.25
C LYS A 229 16.23 10.38 20.09
N GLU A 230 17.10 9.76 20.87
CA GLU A 230 18.14 10.48 21.62
C GLU A 230 19.16 11.13 20.67
N TYR A 231 19.50 10.45 19.57
CA TYR A 231 20.47 10.95 18.60
C TYR A 231 19.94 12.12 17.76
N TYR A 232 18.69 12.03 17.27
CA TYR A 232 18.12 13.02 16.36
C TYR A 232 17.09 13.96 17.00
N GLY A 233 16.71 13.70 18.26
CA GLY A 233 15.59 14.38 18.91
C GLY A 233 14.30 14.17 18.13
N TYR A 234 13.71 15.28 17.68
CA TYR A 234 12.48 15.33 16.91
C TYR A 234 12.70 15.79 15.47
N ASN A 235 13.95 15.79 14.99
CA ASN A 235 14.26 16.20 13.63
C ASN A 235 13.83 15.13 12.61
N LEU A 236 12.81 15.41 11.80
CA LEU A 236 12.30 14.52 10.76
C LEU A 236 12.87 14.82 9.36
N SER A 237 13.89 15.67 9.24
CA SER A 237 14.54 15.94 7.94
C SER A 237 15.25 14.69 7.39
N ASP A 238 15.66 14.73 6.11
CA ASP A 238 16.48 13.66 5.51
C ASP A 238 17.86 13.48 6.16
N THR A 239 18.29 14.46 6.97
CA THR A 239 19.49 14.39 7.81
C THR A 239 19.20 14.07 9.28
N GLY A 240 17.90 13.92 9.63
CA GLY A 240 17.41 13.56 10.96
C GLY A 240 17.00 12.09 11.04
N ILE A 241 15.90 11.79 11.76
CA ILE A 241 15.35 10.42 11.91
C ILE A 241 15.16 9.75 10.54
N ASN A 242 14.76 10.52 9.53
CA ASN A 242 14.51 10.02 8.19
C ASN A 242 15.78 9.57 7.44
N TYR A 243 16.97 9.92 7.93
CA TYR A 243 18.23 9.35 7.44
C TYR A 243 18.29 7.83 7.68
N GLU A 244 17.67 7.33 8.76
CA GLU A 244 17.72 5.91 9.14
C GLU A 244 16.90 5.00 8.22
N ARG A 245 16.04 5.54 7.36
CA ARG A 245 15.24 4.73 6.42
C ARG A 245 16.11 4.02 5.37
N GLY A 246 17.34 4.49 5.18
CA GLY A 246 18.23 4.01 4.13
C GLY A 246 17.66 4.34 2.74
N TYR A 247 17.60 3.33 1.86
CA TYR A 247 17.11 3.49 0.48
C TYR A 247 15.59 3.35 0.32
N LYS A 248 14.83 3.34 1.42
CA LYS A 248 13.37 3.21 1.36
C LYS A 248 12.70 4.55 1.07
N GLU A 249 11.60 4.47 0.33
CA GLU A 249 10.73 5.63 0.07
C GLU A 249 9.93 6.03 1.33
N LYS A 250 9.44 5.03 2.08
CA LYS A 250 8.58 5.26 3.25
C LYS A 250 9.34 6.02 4.34
N ARG A 251 8.83 7.19 4.71
CA ARG A 251 9.39 8.09 5.71
C ARG A 251 8.78 7.82 7.09
N TYR A 252 9.39 8.34 8.14
CA TYR A 252 8.88 8.21 9.52
C TYR A 252 7.44 8.74 9.68
N GLU A 253 7.14 9.85 9.02
CA GLU A 253 5.83 10.50 9.00
C GLU A 253 4.72 9.57 8.51
N ASP A 254 5.03 8.63 7.60
CA ASP A 254 4.07 7.64 7.11
C ASP A 254 3.70 6.66 8.23
N TYR A 255 4.66 6.22 9.05
CA TYR A 255 4.38 5.38 10.21
C TYR A 255 3.56 6.12 11.26
N LEU A 256 3.82 7.41 11.44
CA LEU A 256 3.06 8.26 12.36
C LEU A 256 1.60 8.41 11.90
N ALA A 257 1.40 8.65 10.61
CA ALA A 257 0.09 8.74 9.99
C ALA A 257 -0.67 7.40 10.10
N GLU A 258 -0.04 6.28 9.76
CA GLU A 258 -0.62 4.94 9.89
C GLU A 258 -1.00 4.60 11.33
N ALA A 259 -0.16 4.97 12.31
CA ALA A 259 -0.46 4.77 13.71
C ALA A 259 -1.70 5.56 14.16
N TYR A 260 -1.91 6.75 13.59
CA TYR A 260 -3.11 7.57 13.81
C TYR A 260 -4.36 7.01 13.10
N TYR A 261 -4.20 6.33 11.97
CA TYR A 261 -5.32 5.74 11.22
C TYR A 261 -5.89 4.48 11.87
N ALA A 262 -5.10 3.75 12.66
CA ALA A 262 -5.41 2.39 13.11
C ALA A 262 -6.77 2.22 13.83
N ASP A 263 -7.27 3.25 14.53
CA ASP A 263 -8.57 3.28 15.20
C ASP A 263 -9.62 4.17 14.49
N ARG A 264 -9.30 4.68 13.30
CA ARG A 264 -10.11 5.60 12.48
C ARG A 264 -10.41 5.05 11.08
N MET A 265 -10.27 3.74 10.92
CA MET A 265 -10.64 3.02 9.71
C MET A 265 -12.16 2.76 9.65
N GLY A 266 -12.64 2.32 8.48
CA GLY A 266 -14.02 1.88 8.28
C GLY A 266 -14.73 2.69 7.21
N VAL A 267 -14.24 2.60 5.98
CA VAL A 267 -14.87 3.24 4.82
C VAL A 267 -15.80 2.22 4.19
N GLU A 268 -17.09 2.35 4.49
CA GLU A 268 -18.13 1.42 4.01
C GLU A 268 -18.53 1.67 2.56
N SER A 269 -18.34 2.90 2.06
CA SER A 269 -18.80 3.32 0.74
C SER A 269 -17.77 4.13 -0.02
N ILE A 270 -17.83 4.02 -1.35
CA ILE A 270 -17.06 4.82 -2.29
C ILE A 270 -17.84 6.12 -2.51
N GLU A 271 -17.32 7.25 -2.03
CA GLU A 271 -17.98 8.58 -2.09
C GLU A 271 -18.51 8.92 -3.50
N GLY A 272 -17.74 8.56 -4.53
CA GLY A 272 -18.06 8.82 -5.91
C GLY A 272 -19.15 7.92 -6.50
N ILE A 273 -19.57 6.84 -5.83
CA ILE A 273 -20.58 5.90 -6.33
C ILE A 273 -21.82 5.96 -5.43
N THR A 274 -22.89 6.58 -5.93
CA THR A 274 -24.12 6.76 -5.14
C THR A 274 -25.35 6.29 -5.91
N VAL A 275 -26.37 5.84 -5.17
CA VAL A 275 -27.73 5.62 -5.71
C VAL A 275 -28.48 6.94 -5.62
N SER A 276 -29.12 7.34 -6.72
CA SER A 276 -29.91 8.57 -6.82
C SER A 276 -31.22 8.28 -7.56
N GLU A 277 -32.01 9.32 -7.77
CA GLU A 277 -33.20 9.28 -8.62
C GLU A 277 -33.11 10.37 -9.68
N ALA A 278 -33.38 10.00 -10.93
CA ALA A 278 -33.35 10.95 -12.03
C ALA A 278 -34.43 10.65 -13.07
N ALA A 279 -34.82 11.70 -13.79
CA ALA A 279 -35.83 11.68 -14.84
C ALA A 279 -35.15 11.63 -16.21
N PHE A 280 -35.68 10.81 -17.14
CA PHE A 280 -35.00 10.52 -18.41
C PHE A 280 -35.97 10.61 -19.59
N GLY A 281 -36.14 11.81 -20.12
CA GLY A 281 -37.01 12.08 -21.27
C GLY A 281 -38.51 12.14 -20.94
N ASP A 282 -38.89 11.85 -19.70
CA ASP A 282 -40.20 12.10 -19.10
C ASP A 282 -40.04 12.69 -17.68
N ASP A 283 -41.15 12.94 -16.98
CA ASP A 283 -41.13 13.48 -15.60
C ASP A 283 -41.00 12.37 -14.53
N ALA A 284 -40.83 11.10 -14.92
CA ALA A 284 -40.81 9.98 -13.98
C ALA A 284 -39.39 9.77 -13.43
N LEU A 285 -39.24 9.98 -12.12
CA LEU A 285 -38.03 9.64 -11.38
C LEU A 285 -37.84 8.13 -11.32
N ARG A 286 -36.64 7.68 -11.72
CA ARG A 286 -36.23 6.27 -11.67
C ARG A 286 -34.89 6.17 -10.93
N PRO A 287 -34.65 5.07 -10.19
CA PRO A 287 -33.35 4.82 -9.58
C PRO A 287 -32.24 4.81 -10.62
N CYS A 288 -31.14 5.51 -10.32
CA CYS A 288 -29.94 5.56 -11.14
C CYS A 288 -28.69 5.46 -10.26
N ILE A 289 -27.55 5.20 -10.89
CA ILE A 289 -26.24 5.31 -10.23
C ILE A 289 -25.58 6.60 -10.70
N GLU A 290 -25.04 7.37 -9.77
CA GLU A 290 -24.11 8.45 -10.08
C GLU A 290 -22.69 7.97 -9.78
N VAL A 291 -21.80 8.10 -10.76
CA VAL A 291 -20.37 7.82 -10.63
C VAL A 291 -19.58 9.11 -10.87
N THR A 292 -18.78 9.52 -9.90
CA THR A 292 -17.94 10.72 -9.97
C THR A 292 -16.50 10.32 -10.23
N ILE A 293 -15.99 10.64 -11.42
CA ILE A 293 -14.68 10.21 -11.94
C ILE A 293 -13.85 11.44 -12.27
N ALA A 294 -12.53 11.38 -12.09
CA ALA A 294 -11.64 12.46 -12.49
C ALA A 294 -11.85 12.81 -13.98
N SER A 295 -11.87 14.12 -14.30
CA SER A 295 -12.18 14.63 -15.64
C SER A 295 -11.17 14.21 -16.72
N ASP A 296 -9.97 13.83 -16.32
CA ASP A 296 -8.89 13.37 -17.20
C ASP A 296 -8.84 11.83 -17.33
N ALA A 297 -9.75 11.10 -16.70
CA ALA A 297 -9.82 9.66 -16.82
C ALA A 297 -10.24 9.21 -18.23
N ASP A 298 -9.63 8.12 -18.71
CA ASP A 298 -10.09 7.47 -19.94
C ASP A 298 -11.35 6.65 -19.64
N LEU A 299 -12.50 7.14 -20.10
CA LEU A 299 -13.78 6.45 -19.94
C LEU A 299 -13.86 5.12 -20.71
N ALA A 300 -12.91 4.82 -21.61
CA ALA A 300 -12.83 3.49 -22.21
C ALA A 300 -12.63 2.39 -21.15
N ASP A 301 -11.98 2.72 -20.04
CA ASP A 301 -11.76 1.82 -18.90
C ASP A 301 -13.02 1.70 -18.02
N PHE A 302 -14.00 2.59 -18.17
CA PHE A 302 -15.29 2.51 -17.50
C PHE A 302 -16.25 1.56 -18.24
N ASN A 303 -15.86 0.30 -18.30
CA ASN A 303 -16.64 -0.78 -18.91
C ASN A 303 -16.83 -1.90 -17.89
N PHE A 304 -18.09 -2.26 -17.64
CA PHE A 304 -18.45 -3.29 -16.67
C PHE A 304 -19.65 -4.09 -17.15
N TYR A 305 -19.80 -5.27 -16.56
CA TYR A 305 -21.00 -6.10 -16.66
C TYR A 305 -21.71 -6.09 -15.32
N VAL A 306 -23.04 -6.19 -15.36
CA VAL A 306 -23.84 -6.30 -14.15
C VAL A 306 -23.99 -7.76 -13.79
N VAL A 307 -23.66 -8.11 -12.56
CA VAL A 307 -23.90 -9.42 -11.97
C VAL A 307 -25.11 -9.36 -11.04
N GLU A 308 -25.84 -10.47 -10.96
CA GLU A 308 -27.01 -10.57 -10.10
C GLU A 308 -26.58 -10.71 -8.64
N LYS A 309 -26.90 -9.72 -7.80
CA LYS A 309 -26.47 -9.66 -6.40
C LYS A 309 -26.90 -10.90 -5.60
N SER A 310 -28.12 -11.38 -5.84
CA SER A 310 -28.73 -12.53 -5.16
C SER A 310 -27.90 -13.81 -5.29
N VAL A 311 -27.20 -14.00 -6.42
CA VAL A 311 -26.38 -15.18 -6.70
C VAL A 311 -25.13 -15.21 -5.84
N TYR A 312 -24.64 -14.05 -5.40
CA TYR A 312 -23.39 -13.90 -4.64
C TYR A 312 -23.62 -13.70 -3.14
N GLU A 313 -24.83 -13.38 -2.69
CA GLU A 313 -25.17 -13.20 -1.27
C GLU A 313 -25.15 -14.50 -0.45
N ASP A 314 -25.35 -15.67 -1.08
CA ASP A 314 -25.53 -16.97 -0.40
C ASP A 314 -24.30 -17.90 -0.37
N ASP A 315 -23.18 -17.50 -0.98
CA ASP A 315 -21.82 -18.09 -0.94
C ASP A 315 -21.20 -17.99 -2.34
N LEU A 316 -19.89 -17.71 -2.40
CA LEU A 316 -18.97 -17.85 -3.54
C LEU A 316 -18.92 -19.29 -4.12
N LYS A 317 -20.05 -19.88 -4.48
CA LYS A 317 -20.15 -21.16 -5.17
C LYS A 317 -20.04 -20.88 -6.67
N ARG A 318 -19.01 -21.43 -7.30
CA ARG A 318 -18.95 -21.59 -8.76
C ARG A 318 -20.28 -22.16 -9.23
N THR A 319 -21.09 -21.32 -9.87
CA THR A 319 -22.32 -21.74 -10.53
C THR A 319 -21.95 -22.25 -11.93
N ASP A 320 -22.52 -23.39 -12.33
CA ASP A 320 -22.39 -23.89 -13.72
C ASP A 320 -23.27 -23.07 -14.69
N VAL A 321 -24.04 -22.11 -14.16
CA VAL A 321 -24.87 -21.16 -14.91
C VAL A 321 -24.17 -19.82 -14.91
N LEU A 322 -23.77 -19.34 -16.09
CA LEU A 322 -23.25 -17.99 -16.28
C LEU A 322 -24.41 -17.00 -16.11
N THR A 323 -24.48 -16.33 -14.95
CA THR A 323 -25.46 -15.25 -14.70
C THR A 323 -24.77 -13.91 -14.88
N GLY A 324 -25.22 -13.12 -15.87
CA GLY A 324 -24.67 -11.80 -16.12
C GLY A 324 -25.42 -11.06 -17.21
N ALA A 325 -25.50 -9.73 -17.09
CA ALA A 325 -26.11 -8.87 -18.09
C ALA A 325 -25.08 -8.32 -19.10
N GLY A 326 -24.06 -9.12 -19.44
CA GLY A 326 -22.95 -8.71 -20.33
C GLY A 326 -23.33 -8.66 -21.81
N LYS A 327 -22.35 -8.33 -22.68
CA LYS A 327 -22.51 -8.19 -24.14
C LYS A 327 -23.08 -9.44 -24.84
N TYR A 328 -22.75 -10.61 -24.31
CA TYR A 328 -23.17 -11.90 -24.84
C TYR A 328 -23.71 -12.79 -23.72
N ILE A 329 -24.68 -13.62 -24.07
CA ILE A 329 -25.25 -14.66 -23.20
C ILE A 329 -24.72 -16.01 -23.68
N LEU A 330 -24.34 -16.88 -22.75
CA LEU A 330 -23.94 -18.25 -23.05
C LEU A 330 -25.16 -19.06 -23.51
N VAL A 331 -25.13 -19.54 -24.75
CA VAL A 331 -26.17 -20.39 -25.34
C VAL A 331 -25.89 -21.86 -25.05
N SER A 332 -24.64 -22.28 -25.18
CA SER A 332 -24.20 -23.65 -24.86
C SER A 332 -22.73 -23.66 -24.49
N ASN A 333 -22.36 -24.58 -23.60
CA ASN A 333 -20.98 -24.88 -23.26
C ASN A 333 -20.84 -26.40 -23.19
N ASP A 334 -20.11 -26.97 -24.14
CA ASP A 334 -19.85 -28.41 -24.22
C ASP A 334 -18.37 -28.68 -24.50
N GLU A 335 -18.00 -29.95 -24.61
CA GLU A 335 -16.62 -30.39 -24.86
C GLU A 335 -16.01 -29.82 -26.15
N ASN A 336 -16.82 -29.35 -27.10
CA ASN A 336 -16.38 -28.75 -28.36
C ASN A 336 -16.30 -27.21 -28.29
N GLY A 337 -16.54 -26.63 -27.11
CA GLY A 337 -16.42 -25.21 -26.83
C GLY A 337 -17.74 -24.52 -26.48
N ALA A 338 -17.75 -23.19 -26.57
CA ALA A 338 -18.84 -22.34 -26.11
C ALA A 338 -19.49 -21.55 -27.25
N LEU A 339 -20.82 -21.57 -27.32
CA LEU A 339 -21.61 -20.69 -28.19
C LEU A 339 -22.22 -19.57 -27.36
N LEU A 340 -22.06 -18.35 -27.85
CA LEU A 340 -22.53 -17.12 -27.23
C LEU A 340 -23.40 -16.37 -28.24
N GLU A 341 -24.50 -15.79 -27.78
CA GLU A 341 -25.40 -14.94 -28.57
C GLU A 341 -25.38 -13.51 -28.03
N ALA A 342 -25.43 -12.52 -28.92
CA ALA A 342 -25.49 -11.12 -28.55
C ALA A 342 -26.70 -10.86 -27.64
N ASN A 343 -26.45 -10.23 -26.50
CA ASN A 343 -27.47 -9.93 -25.52
C ASN A 343 -28.29 -8.72 -25.99
N GLU A 344 -29.54 -8.92 -26.40
CA GLU A 344 -30.45 -7.82 -26.76
C GLU A 344 -30.77 -6.88 -25.59
N ASN A 345 -30.58 -7.39 -24.37
CA ASN A 345 -30.73 -6.67 -23.11
C ASN A 345 -29.38 -6.13 -22.60
N TYR A 346 -28.33 -6.05 -23.41
CA TYR A 346 -27.10 -5.41 -22.94
C TYR A 346 -27.28 -3.90 -22.76
N MET A 347 -26.86 -3.39 -21.60
CA MET A 347 -27.11 -2.00 -21.20
C MET A 347 -26.42 -0.95 -22.09
N LEU A 348 -25.28 -1.28 -22.72
CA LEU A 348 -24.56 -0.36 -23.63
C LEU A 348 -24.95 -0.54 -25.11
N GLY A 349 -26.02 -1.30 -25.38
CA GLY A 349 -26.54 -1.55 -26.72
C GLY A 349 -26.08 -2.88 -27.31
N VAL A 350 -26.87 -3.40 -28.25
CA VAL A 350 -26.68 -4.76 -28.78
C VAL A 350 -25.48 -4.82 -29.71
N GLU A 351 -24.61 -5.83 -29.52
CA GLU A 351 -23.47 -6.07 -30.40
C GLU A 351 -23.92 -6.40 -31.84
N LYS A 352 -23.17 -5.90 -32.82
CA LYS A 352 -23.47 -6.16 -34.24
C LYS A 352 -23.26 -7.63 -34.61
N GLN A 353 -22.31 -8.28 -33.96
CA GLN A 353 -21.99 -9.68 -34.17
C GLN A 353 -22.97 -10.54 -33.38
N LYS A 354 -23.91 -11.19 -34.06
CA LYS A 354 -25.00 -11.92 -33.39
C LYS A 354 -24.53 -13.15 -32.62
N TYR A 355 -23.52 -13.86 -33.12
CA TYR A 355 -23.01 -15.07 -32.50
C TYR A 355 -21.48 -15.06 -32.42
N LEU A 356 -20.96 -15.51 -31.29
CA LEU A 356 -19.56 -15.85 -31.07
C LEU A 356 -19.47 -17.33 -30.73
N ARG A 357 -18.54 -18.05 -31.37
CA ARG A 357 -18.28 -19.45 -31.05
C ARG A 357 -16.81 -19.60 -30.71
N TYR A 358 -16.53 -20.00 -29.47
CA TYR A 358 -15.23 -20.49 -29.07
C TYR A 358 -15.18 -21.99 -29.34
N ILE A 359 -14.16 -22.44 -30.05
CA ILE A 359 -13.95 -23.84 -30.38
C ILE A 359 -12.68 -24.27 -29.67
N VAL A 360 -12.74 -25.41 -28.98
CA VAL A 360 -11.54 -26.04 -28.42
C VAL A 360 -10.91 -26.89 -29.51
N GLU A 361 -9.77 -26.46 -30.04
CA GLU A 361 -8.96 -27.27 -30.96
C GLU A 361 -7.79 -27.88 -30.18
N GLU A 362 -7.77 -29.21 -30.04
CA GLU A 362 -6.60 -29.92 -29.52
C GLU A 362 -5.53 -30.00 -30.62
N GLU A 363 -4.51 -29.16 -30.53
CA GLU A 363 -3.32 -29.29 -31.37
C GLU A 363 -2.37 -30.29 -30.71
N SER A 364 -2.24 -31.49 -31.28
CA SER A 364 -1.21 -32.44 -30.89
C SER A 364 0.13 -31.97 -31.44
N LEU A 365 0.98 -31.43 -30.57
CA LEU A 365 2.38 -31.14 -30.92
C LEU A 365 3.14 -32.47 -31.01
N GLU A 366 3.17 -33.07 -32.20
CA GLU A 366 4.15 -34.11 -32.52
C GLU A 366 5.54 -33.46 -32.57
N GLY A 367 6.36 -33.72 -31.55
CA GLY A 367 7.74 -33.29 -31.51
C GLY A 367 8.55 -33.92 -32.64
N GLU A 368 9.21 -33.10 -33.46
CA GLU A 368 10.25 -33.57 -34.37
C GLU A 368 11.42 -34.13 -33.53
N GLU A 369 11.50 -35.47 -33.43
CA GLU A 369 12.72 -36.16 -33.05
C GLU A 369 13.81 -35.83 -34.08
N GLY A 370 14.89 -35.23 -33.59
CA GLY A 370 16.05 -34.84 -34.39
C GLY A 370 16.64 -36.03 -35.17
N ALA A 371 16.64 -35.90 -36.49
CA ALA A 371 17.45 -36.74 -37.36
C ALA A 371 18.93 -36.36 -37.19
N ALA A 372 19.62 -37.10 -36.33
CA ALA A 372 21.07 -37.24 -36.41
C ALA A 372 21.40 -37.90 -37.76
N THR A 373 22.19 -37.23 -38.59
CA THR A 373 22.91 -37.86 -39.71
C THR A 373 24.40 -37.61 -39.57
N GLU A 374 25.13 -38.67 -39.88
CA GLU A 374 26.56 -38.96 -39.65
C GLU A 374 27.57 -37.96 -40.22
#